data_AF-A0A965USG6-F1
#
_entry.id   AF-A0A965USG6-F1
#
_cell.length_a   1.000
_cell.length_b   1.000
_cell.length_c   1.000
_cell.angle_alpha   90.00
_cell.angle_beta   90.00
_cell.angle_gamma   90.00
#
_symmetry.space_group_name_H-M   'P 1'
#
loop_
_entity.id
_entity.type
_entity.pdbx_description
1 polymer ?
#
loop_
_entity_poly.entity_id
_entity_poly.type
_entity_poly.pdbx_seq_one_letter_code
_entity_poly.pdbx_strand_id
1 'polypeptide(L)'
;MLKEKVIFEDNENNDQSNEAEYDMMTDSEYIAAAMNAITAVDMIDTGILSHEDRDKIEKIKIQSIRIISECLNTLYNEIFDDTANSNNDLVL
;
A
#
# COMPACT_ATOMS: atom_id res chain seq x y z
N MET A 1 -3.25 5.35 1.83
CA MET A 1 -3.53 4.10 2.58
C MET A 1 -4.53 4.39 3.68
N LEU A 2 -5.38 3.44 4.04
CA LEU A 2 -6.34 3.58 5.15
C LEU A 2 -5.59 3.29 6.45
N LYS A 3 -5.50 4.28 7.34
CA LYS A 3 -4.83 4.18 8.64
C LYS A 3 -5.87 3.95 9.74
N GLU A 4 -5.63 3.01 10.65
CA GLU A 4 -6.48 2.80 11.82
C GLU A 4 -5.87 3.48 13.06
N LYS A 5 -6.71 4.18 13.84
CA LYS A 5 -6.29 4.83 15.09
C LYS A 5 -6.52 3.89 16.28
N VAL A 6 -5.44 3.43 16.91
CA VAL A 6 -5.50 2.61 18.13
C VAL A 6 -4.98 3.44 19.31
N ILE A 7 -5.79 3.56 20.37
CA ILE A 7 -5.42 4.24 21.62
C ILE A 7 -5.06 3.18 22.65
N PHE A 8 -3.83 3.21 23.17
CA PHE A 8 -3.41 2.37 24.30
C PHE A 8 -3.59 3.17 25.60
N GLU A 9 -4.46 2.69 26.49
CA GLU A 9 -4.61 3.24 27.84
C GLU A 9 -3.59 2.58 28.78
N ASP A 10 -2.40 3.18 28.91
CA ASP A 10 -1.42 2.77 29.92
C ASP A 10 -1.82 3.37 31.28
N ASN A 11 -2.30 2.50 32.17
CA ASN A 11 -2.64 2.84 33.54
C ASN A 11 -1.35 2.91 34.37
N GLU A 12 -0.64 4.05 34.33
CA GLU A 12 0.17 4.62 35.43
C GLU A 12 0.90 5.91 34.98
N ASN A 13 0.33 7.06 35.32
CA ASN A 13 0.99 8.37 35.50
C ASN A 13 2.05 8.82 34.47
N ASN A 14 1.73 8.79 33.17
CA ASN A 14 2.44 9.61 32.20
C ASN A 14 1.46 10.09 31.11
N ASP A 15 1.25 11.41 31.04
CA ASP A 15 0.27 12.11 30.22
C ASP A 15 0.70 12.19 28.74
N GLN A 16 1.21 11.08 28.20
CA GLN A 16 1.57 10.91 26.79
C GLN A 16 0.93 9.63 26.29
N SER A 17 -0.31 9.74 25.81
CA SER A 17 -0.90 8.71 24.97
C SER A 17 -0.04 8.56 23.72
N ASN A 18 0.78 7.52 23.66
CA ASN A 18 1.54 7.20 22.46
C ASN A 18 0.57 6.70 21.39
N GLU A 19 0.19 7.60 20.47
CA GLU A 19 -0.60 7.26 19.30
C GLU A 19 0.30 6.48 18.31
N ALA A 20 0.02 5.19 18.11
CA ALA A 20 0.68 4.39 17.09
C ALA A 20 -0.25 4.26 15.88
N GLU A 21 0.20 4.75 14.72
CA GLU A 21 -0.47 4.52 13.45
C GLU A 21 -0.03 3.16 12.89
N TYR A 22 -0.98 2.27 12.64
CA TYR A 22 -0.73 1.02 11.94
C TYR A 22 -1.41 1.02 10.58
N ASP A 23 -0.68 0.60 9.55
CA ASP A 23 -1.26 0.28 8.27
C ASP A 23 -2.00 -1.06 8.39
N MET A 24 -3.27 -1.09 7.96
CA MET A 24 -4.08 -2.32 8.00
C MET A 24 -3.57 -3.38 7.02
N MET A 25 -2.78 -2.98 6.03
CA MET A 25 -2.36 -3.82 4.92
C MET A 25 -0.97 -3.39 4.48
N THR A 26 -0.09 -4.37 4.32
CA THR A 26 1.29 -4.19 3.87
C THR A 26 1.36 -3.98 2.36
N ASP A 27 2.46 -3.39 1.88
CA ASP A 27 2.73 -3.27 0.44
C ASP A 27 2.70 -4.62 -0.29
N SER A 28 3.15 -5.69 0.37
CA SER A 28 3.10 -7.04 -0.21
C SER A 28 1.67 -7.50 -0.49
N GLU A 29 0.74 -7.17 0.40
CA GLU A 29 -0.67 -7.54 0.29
C GLU A 29 -1.37 -6.71 -0.78
N TYR A 30 -1.04 -5.41 -0.90
CA TYR A 30 -1.51 -4.57 -2.00
C TYR A 30 -1.01 -5.06 -3.37
N ILE A 31 0.28 -5.40 -3.48
CA ILE A 31 0.85 -5.98 -4.69
C ILE A 31 0.16 -7.29 -5.05
N ALA A 32 -0.02 -8.20 -4.08
CA ALA A 32 -0.71 -9.47 -4.30
C ALA A 32 -2.14 -9.27 -4.79
N ALA A 33 -2.89 -8.34 -4.18
CA ALA A 33 -4.26 -8.03 -4.59
C ALA A 33 -4.31 -7.46 -6.03
N ALA A 34 -3.41 -6.54 -6.37
CA ALA A 34 -3.32 -5.95 -7.70
C ALA A 34 -2.95 -6.99 -8.78
N MET A 35 -2.01 -7.90 -8.47
CA MET A 35 -1.62 -9.00 -9.34
C MET A 35 -2.75 -10.01 -9.56
N ASN A 36 -3.51 -10.32 -8.51
CA ASN A 36 -4.69 -11.17 -8.61
C ASN A 36 -5.76 -10.54 -9.51
N ALA A 37 -5.98 -9.23 -9.38
CA ALA A 37 -6.93 -8.51 -10.23
C ALA A 37 -6.52 -8.50 -11.72
N ILE A 38 -5.22 -8.31 -12.03
CA ILE A 38 -4.71 -8.43 -13.40
C ILE A 38 -4.96 -9.83 -13.95
N THR A 39 -4.55 -10.84 -13.20
CA THR A 39 -4.66 -12.26 -13.62
C THR A 39 -6.11 -12.65 -13.86
N ALA A 40 -7.04 -12.17 -13.02
CA ALA A 40 -8.47 -12.44 -13.15
C ALA A 40 -9.06 -11.92 -14.47
N VAL A 41 -8.51 -10.84 -15.03
CA VAL A 41 -9.01 -10.24 -16.28
C VAL A 41 -8.13 -10.54 -17.49
N ASP A 42 -6.96 -11.13 -17.31
CA ASP A 42 -5.99 -11.32 -18.40
C ASP A 42 -6.41 -12.39 -19.40
N MET A 43 -7.09 -13.44 -18.93
CA MET A 43 -7.60 -14.51 -19.79
C MET A 43 -8.90 -14.15 -20.52
N ILE A 44 -9.45 -12.96 -20.28
CA ILE A 44 -10.68 -12.53 -20.96
C ILE A 44 -10.31 -12.08 -22.38
N ASP A 45 -10.84 -12.78 -23.39
CA ASP A 45 -10.75 -12.32 -24.77
C ASP A 45 -11.53 -11.03 -24.94
N THR A 46 -10.82 -9.90 -25.04
CA THR A 46 -11.42 -8.58 -25.20
C THR A 46 -12.01 -8.38 -26.61
N GLY A 47 -11.63 -9.20 -27.59
CA GLY A 47 -12.12 -9.13 -28.96
C GLY A 47 -13.62 -9.44 -29.09
N ILE A 48 -14.16 -10.24 -28.17
CA ILE A 48 -15.59 -10.61 -28.14
C ILE A 48 -16.45 -9.67 -27.31
N LEU A 49 -15.84 -8.70 -26.61
CA LEU A 49 -16.55 -7.79 -25.72
C LEU A 49 -17.02 -6.51 -26.43
N SER A 50 -18.01 -5.86 -25.82
CA SER A 50 -18.41 -4.50 -26.16
C SER A 50 -17.26 -3.51 -25.93
N HIS A 51 -17.25 -2.36 -26.61
CA HIS A 51 -16.24 -1.33 -26.37
C HIS A 51 -16.21 -0.88 -24.90
N GLU A 52 -17.38 -0.73 -24.28
CA GLU A 52 -17.51 -0.31 -22.88
C GLU A 52 -16.87 -1.32 -21.91
N ASP A 53 -17.03 -2.62 -22.17
CA ASP A 53 -16.47 -3.66 -21.29
C ASP A 53 -14.96 -3.82 -21.49
N ARG A 54 -14.46 -3.61 -22.71
CA ARG A 54 -13.01 -3.53 -22.96
C ARG A 54 -12.38 -2.39 -22.14
N ASP A 55 -13.02 -1.23 -22.13
CA ASP A 55 -12.53 -0.07 -21.39
C ASP A 55 -12.52 -0.33 -19.87
N LYS A 56 -13.48 -1.10 -19.35
CA LYS A 56 -13.49 -1.52 -17.94
C LYS A 56 -12.32 -2.44 -17.61
N ILE A 57 -12.04 -3.43 -18.45
CA ILE A 57 -10.90 -4.35 -18.27
C ILE A 57 -9.58 -3.58 -18.34
N GLU A 58 -9.45 -2.67 -19.31
CA GLU A 58 -8.24 -1.85 -19.44
C GLU A 58 -8.03 -0.97 -18.21
N LYS A 59 -9.10 -0.37 -17.67
CA LYS A 59 -9.04 0.39 -16.42
C LYS A 59 -8.55 -0.45 -15.25
N ILE A 60 -9.02 -1.70 -15.12
CA ILE A 60 -8.55 -2.62 -14.06
C ILE A 60 -7.04 -2.84 -14.18
N LYS A 61 -6.56 -3.16 -15.39
CA LYS A 61 -5.12 -3.37 -15.64
C LYS A 61 -4.31 -2.12 -15.28
N ILE A 62 -4.74 -0.95 -15.74
CA ILE A 62 -4.07 0.33 -15.45
C ILE A 62 -4.04 0.63 -13.95
N GLN A 63 -5.16 0.43 -13.23
CA GLN A 63 -5.24 0.68 -11.80
C GLN A 63 -4.33 -0.25 -11.01
N SER A 64 -4.33 -1.55 -11.33
CA SER A 64 -3.43 -2.52 -10.69
C SER A 64 -1.96 -2.17 -10.89
N ILE A 65 -1.57 -1.77 -12.10
CA ILE A 65 -0.18 -1.35 -12.38
C ILE A 65 0.22 -0.12 -11.56
N ARG A 66 -0.69 0.86 -11.41
CA ARG A 66 -0.44 2.05 -10.58
C ARG A 66 -0.26 1.71 -9.11
N ILE A 67 -1.07 0.81 -8.57
CA ILE A 67 -0.92 0.33 -7.18
C ILE A 67 0.44 -0.31 -7.00
N ILE A 68 0.83 -1.23 -7.89
CA ILE A 68 2.14 -1.91 -7.83
C ILE A 68 3.28 -0.89 -7.91
N SER A 69 3.19 0.09 -8.82
CA SER A 69 4.22 1.13 -8.95
C SER A 69 4.38 1.95 -7.68
N GLU A 70 3.29 2.28 -6.99
CA GLU A 70 3.36 3.05 -5.75
C GLU A 70 4.03 2.23 -4.63
N CYS A 71 3.60 0.98 -4.44
CA CYS A 71 4.22 0.08 -3.45
C CYS A 71 5.72 -0.15 -3.74
N LEU A 72 6.11 -0.27 -5.02
CA LEU A 72 7.52 -0.38 -5.39
C LEU A 72 8.32 0.88 -5.06
N ASN A 73 7.73 2.06 -5.22
CA ASN A 73 8.38 3.32 -4.84
C ASN A 73 8.54 3.41 -3.32
N THR A 74 7.51 3.05 -2.54
CA THR A 74 7.58 2.99 -1.08
C THR A 74 8.70 2.07 -0.63
N LEU A 75 8.71 0.82 -1.09
CA LEU A 75 9.75 -0.17 -0.76
C LEU A 75 11.15 0.29 -1.18
N TYR A 76 11.27 0.90 -2.36
CA TYR A 76 12.55 1.44 -2.81
C TYR A 76 13.05 2.54 -1.88
N ASN A 77 12.18 3.48 -1.50
CA ASN A 77 12.55 4.58 -0.61
C ASN A 77 12.90 4.06 0.79
N GLU A 78 12.18 3.07 1.32
CA GLU A 78 12.52 2.44 2.60
C GLU A 78 13.89 1.77 2.59
N ILE A 79 14.27 1.12 1.49
CA ILE A 79 15.53 0.39 1.38
C ILE A 79 16.72 1.32 1.08
N PHE A 80 16.51 2.33 0.24
CA PHE A 80 17.60 3.07 -0.40
C PHE A 80 17.60 4.59 -0.10
N ASP A 81 16.54 5.15 0.47
CA ASP A 81 16.49 6.57 0.83
C ASP A 81 16.88 6.75 2.32
N ASP A 82 18.18 6.77 2.58
CA ASP A 82 18.81 6.90 3.91
C ASP A 82 18.55 8.25 4.62
N THR A 83 17.77 9.16 4.03
CA THR A 83 17.49 10.48 4.63
C THR A 83 16.54 10.42 5.83
N ALA A 84 15.91 9.28 6.11
CA ALA A 84 15.05 9.07 7.28
C ALA A 84 15.81 8.62 8.56
N ASN A 85 17.11 8.33 8.49
CA ASN A 85 17.91 7.83 9.63
C ASN A 85 18.82 8.89 10.31
N SER A 86 18.55 10.19 10.14
CA SER A 86 19.39 11.26 10.76
C SER A 86 18.91 11.78 12.12
N ASN A 87 17.95 11.14 12.82
CA ASN A 87 17.40 11.71 14.06
C ASN A 87 17.36 10.77 15.29
N ASN A 88 18.15 9.68 15.36
CA ASN A 88 18.14 8.88 16.60
C ASN A 88 19.48 8.25 17.03
N ASP A 89 20.60 8.91 16.75
CA ASP A 89 21.88 8.60 17.39
C ASP A 89 22.45 9.86 18.06
N LEU A 90 22.09 10.09 19.34
CA LEU A 90 22.90 10.74 20.39
C LEU A 90 22.06 11.10 21.63
N VAL A 91 21.87 10.12 22.51
CA VAL A 91 21.85 10.39 23.96
C VAL A 91 22.80 9.37 24.60
N LEU A 92 24.08 9.76 24.70
CA LEU A 92 25.05 9.21 25.65
C LEU A 92 25.03 10.08 26.90
#